data_AF-A0A1H2QDF1-F1
#
_entry.id   AF-A0A1H2QDF1-F1
#
_cell.length_a   1.000
_cell.length_b   1.000
_cell.length_c   1.000
_cell.angle_alpha   90.00
_cell.angle_beta   90.00
_cell.angle_gamma   90.00
#
_symmetry.space_group_name_H-M   'P 1'
#
loop_
_entity.id
_entity.type
_entity.pdbx_description
1 polymer ?
#
loop_
_entity_poly.entity_id
_entity_poly.type
_entity_poly.pdbx_seq_one_letter_code
_entity_poly.pdbx_strand_id
1 'polypeptide(L)'
;MRIHRVRSGETLRQIAATYGVSVRDILRYNELPSRTEIVPGLALLIPKGDPLAVQAYTIQSGDTPESIAQRFGISPAVFASWTGYVSGSALSVGSQIYLPVRRTTRKTIEVNGYIVPTGEQSDEEILGDVSDLTYVCTFSYQVRADGHFEAPKDDIVLASAKRYNIRPLVTITNFDGNNFNTQLAHSILANRSLRQTVIDQALSICTSKGYAGVNVDFEHMGPSDRPLYNEFIRELVQSLRSRNLSISIAMGPKTADNPNQPWMGAFDYRTLGQEVDFVMLMTYEWGWVGGPPMVSKMLHV
;
A
#
# COMPACT_ATOMS: atom_id res chain seq x y z
N MET A 1 11.29 -15.54 -0.28
CA MET A 1 12.14 -14.52 0.38
C MET A 1 12.02 -14.67 1.88
N ARG A 2 13.11 -14.47 2.60
CA ARG A 2 13.16 -14.39 4.07
C ARG A 2 13.82 -13.09 4.49
N ILE A 3 13.48 -12.59 5.66
CA ILE A 3 14.18 -11.47 6.30
C ILE A 3 15.16 -12.04 7.32
N HIS A 4 16.43 -11.65 7.24
CA HIS A 4 17.45 -11.96 8.24
C HIS A 4 17.92 -10.67 8.92
N ARG A 5 17.84 -10.63 10.26
CA ARG A 5 18.33 -9.49 11.03
C ARG A 5 19.78 -9.75 11.44
N VAL A 6 20.70 -8.93 10.92
CA VAL A 6 22.15 -9.04 11.16
C VAL A 6 22.44 -8.95 12.65
N ARG A 7 23.22 -9.90 13.16
CA ARG A 7 23.70 -9.95 14.56
C ARG A 7 25.11 -9.38 14.65
N SER A 8 25.52 -9.05 15.88
CA SER A 8 26.89 -8.60 16.14
C SER A 8 27.92 -9.62 15.67
N GLY A 9 28.87 -9.17 14.84
CA GLY A 9 29.95 -10.01 14.29
C GLY A 9 29.57 -10.88 13.10
N GLU A 10 28.32 -10.87 12.62
CA GLU A 10 27.98 -11.59 11.39
C GLU A 10 28.52 -10.89 10.14
N THR A 11 28.99 -11.70 9.18
CA THR A 11 29.42 -11.25 7.85
C THR A 11 28.43 -11.69 6.78
N LEU A 12 28.32 -10.96 5.67
CA LEU A 12 27.52 -11.40 4.52
C LEU A 12 27.93 -12.79 4.02
N ARG A 13 29.20 -13.18 4.16
CA ARG A 13 29.67 -14.53 3.78
C ARG A 13 29.07 -15.61 4.67
N GLN A 14 29.04 -15.40 5.99
CA GLN A 14 28.41 -16.33 6.93
C GLN A 14 26.91 -16.39 6.70
N ILE A 15 26.24 -15.24 6.53
CA ILE A 15 24.80 -15.17 6.25
C ILE A 15 24.49 -15.90 4.94
N ALA A 16 25.24 -15.62 3.87
CA ALA A 16 25.10 -16.29 2.58
C ALA A 16 25.28 -17.81 2.69
N ALA A 17 26.26 -18.28 3.48
CA ALA A 17 26.46 -19.70 3.73
C ALA A 17 25.32 -20.33 4.53
N THR A 18 24.87 -19.68 5.62
CA THR A 18 23.73 -20.10 6.46
C THR A 18 22.48 -20.29 5.61
N TYR A 19 22.21 -19.35 4.73
CA TYR A 19 21.08 -19.44 3.84
C TYR A 19 21.42 -20.16 2.54
N GLY A 20 22.64 -20.57 2.23
CA GLY A 20 23.00 -21.13 0.92
C GLY A 20 22.49 -20.29 -0.27
N VAL A 21 22.82 -19.00 -0.27
CA VAL A 21 22.68 -18.04 -1.39
C VAL A 21 24.04 -17.44 -1.71
N SER A 22 24.16 -16.68 -2.80
CA SER A 22 25.39 -15.93 -3.06
C SER A 22 25.40 -14.58 -2.32
N VAL A 23 26.59 -14.12 -1.93
CA VAL A 23 26.75 -12.75 -1.38
C VAL A 23 26.30 -11.71 -2.41
N ARG A 24 26.53 -11.96 -3.70
CA ARG A 24 26.10 -11.08 -4.80
C ARG A 24 24.58 -10.91 -4.83
N ASP A 25 23.83 -11.99 -4.62
CA ASP A 25 22.37 -11.90 -4.57
C ASP A 25 21.90 -11.12 -3.35
N ILE A 26 22.52 -11.32 -2.17
CA ILE A 26 22.19 -10.50 -0.99
C ILE A 26 22.46 -9.02 -1.27
N LEU A 27 23.61 -8.67 -1.85
CA LEU A 27 23.94 -7.28 -2.18
C LEU A 27 22.91 -6.69 -3.16
N ARG A 28 22.60 -7.39 -4.25
CA ARG A 28 21.65 -6.93 -5.27
C ARG A 28 20.25 -6.71 -4.71
N TYR A 29 19.72 -7.67 -3.93
CA TYR A 29 18.35 -7.61 -3.41
C TYR A 29 18.16 -6.60 -2.26
N ASN A 30 19.25 -6.09 -1.68
CA ASN A 30 19.21 -5.11 -0.60
C ASN A 30 19.84 -3.77 -1.00
N GLU A 31 20.16 -3.61 -2.29
CA GLU A 31 20.80 -2.41 -2.84
C GLU A 31 22.06 -1.99 -2.05
N LEU A 32 22.78 -2.97 -1.51
CA LEU A 32 23.98 -2.70 -0.73
C LEU A 32 25.17 -2.47 -1.68
N PRO A 33 25.87 -1.34 -1.58
CA PRO A 33 26.97 -1.02 -2.47
C PRO A 33 28.18 -1.93 -2.22
N SER A 34 28.34 -2.44 -1.00
CA SER A 34 29.45 -3.32 -0.65
C SER A 34 29.14 -4.21 0.56
N ARG A 35 30.10 -5.07 0.91
CA ARG A 35 29.98 -6.03 2.01
C ARG A 35 30.19 -5.41 3.40
N THR A 36 30.65 -4.17 3.48
CA THR A 36 30.99 -3.49 4.75
C THR A 36 29.83 -2.69 5.34
N GLU A 37 28.75 -2.51 4.59
CA GLU A 37 27.58 -1.71 5.01
C GLU A 37 26.58 -2.46 5.91
N ILE A 38 26.91 -3.70 6.32
CA ILE A 38 26.04 -4.43 7.24
C ILE A 38 26.35 -4.05 8.69
N VAL A 39 25.31 -3.66 9.42
CA VAL A 39 25.40 -3.32 10.84
C VAL A 39 24.43 -4.18 11.66
N PRO A 40 24.74 -4.46 12.94
CA PRO A 40 23.82 -5.18 13.80
C PRO A 40 22.44 -4.53 13.83
N GLY A 41 21.41 -5.32 13.57
CA GLY A 41 20.02 -4.87 13.50
C GLY A 41 19.50 -4.57 12.09
N LEU A 42 20.37 -4.47 11.08
CA LEU A 42 19.97 -4.35 9.68
C LEU A 42 19.16 -5.58 9.24
N ALA A 43 18.01 -5.35 8.62
CA ALA A 43 17.15 -6.41 8.10
C ALA A 43 17.47 -6.64 6.62
N LEU A 44 18.04 -7.81 6.29
CA LEU A 44 18.39 -8.20 4.94
C LEU A 44 17.30 -9.09 4.32
N LEU A 45 16.86 -8.73 3.12
CA LEU A 45 16.15 -9.59 2.19
C LEU A 45 17.08 -10.70 1.69
N ILE A 46 16.78 -11.93 2.08
CA ILE A 46 17.49 -13.12 1.63
C ILE A 46 16.71 -13.74 0.47
N PRO A 47 17.28 -13.78 -0.74
CA PRO A 47 16.61 -14.30 -1.94
C PRO A 47 16.66 -15.83 -1.98
N LYS A 48 16.20 -16.47 -0.90
CA LYS A 48 15.96 -17.90 -0.83
C LYS A 48 14.67 -18.21 -0.11
N GLY A 49 14.13 -19.35 -0.49
CA GLY A 49 12.96 -19.96 0.11
C GLY A 49 11.74 -19.60 -0.71
N ASP A 50 10.99 -20.66 -1.05
CA ASP A 50 9.57 -20.54 -1.36
C ASP A 50 8.95 -19.58 -0.34
N PRO A 51 8.08 -18.65 -0.76
CA PRO A 51 7.33 -17.85 0.20
C PRO A 51 6.65 -18.83 1.16
N LEU A 52 7.06 -18.83 2.43
CA LEU A 52 6.42 -19.65 3.45
C LEU A 52 5.22 -18.86 3.93
N ALA A 53 4.03 -19.45 3.86
CA ALA A 53 2.91 -18.98 4.65
C ALA A 53 2.99 -19.63 6.03
N VAL A 54 2.41 -18.97 7.03
CA VAL A 54 2.26 -19.56 8.37
C VAL A 54 0.83 -20.08 8.46
N GLN A 55 0.70 -21.36 8.80
CA GLN A 55 -0.60 -21.99 9.03
C GLN A 55 -0.70 -22.42 10.49
N ALA A 56 -1.79 -22.02 11.13
CA ALA A 56 -2.12 -22.48 12.47
C ALA A 56 -2.61 -23.94 12.40
N TYR A 57 -2.19 -24.74 13.37
CA TYR A 57 -2.60 -26.12 13.54
C TYR A 57 -2.92 -26.41 15.01
N THR A 58 -4.05 -27.04 15.26
CA THR A 58 -4.42 -27.50 16.60
C THR A 58 -4.01 -28.96 16.76
N ILE A 59 -3.15 -29.23 17.73
CA ILE A 59 -2.65 -30.58 18.02
C ILE A 59 -3.81 -31.51 18.35
N GLN A 60 -3.90 -32.63 17.63
CA GLN A 60 -4.92 -33.65 17.80
C GLN A 60 -4.40 -34.82 18.64
N SER A 61 -5.31 -35.64 19.14
CA SER A 61 -4.93 -36.88 19.84
C SER A 61 -4.20 -37.83 18.88
N GLY A 62 -3.04 -38.35 19.31
CA GLY A 62 -2.19 -39.24 18.51
C GLY A 62 -1.21 -38.52 17.58
N ASP A 63 -1.18 -37.19 17.56
CA ASP A 63 -0.16 -36.46 16.82
C ASP A 63 1.23 -36.65 17.42
N THR A 64 2.25 -36.77 16.56
CA THR A 64 3.66 -36.71 16.93
C THR A 64 4.34 -35.58 16.16
N PRO A 65 5.51 -35.07 16.62
CA PRO A 65 6.29 -34.11 15.85
C PRO A 65 6.56 -34.57 14.42
N GLU A 66 6.83 -35.85 14.22
CA GLU A 66 7.09 -36.46 12.93
C GLU A 66 5.85 -36.48 12.05
N SER A 67 4.68 -36.89 12.58
CA SER A 67 3.44 -36.95 11.80
C SER A 67 2.98 -35.56 11.38
N ILE A 68 3.10 -34.56 12.28
CA ILE A 68 2.78 -33.17 11.96
C ILE A 68 3.80 -32.61 10.96
N ALA A 69 5.11 -32.80 11.17
CA ALA A 69 6.13 -32.30 10.25
C ALA A 69 5.93 -32.85 8.83
N GLN A 70 5.65 -34.16 8.72
CA GLN A 70 5.34 -34.81 7.45
C GLN A 70 4.08 -34.22 6.80
N ARG A 71 3.00 -34.03 7.55
CA ARG A 71 1.75 -33.41 7.05
C ARG A 71 1.99 -32.02 6.46
N PHE A 72 2.87 -31.24 7.07
CA PHE A 72 3.20 -29.89 6.63
C PHE A 72 4.33 -29.84 5.59
N GLY A 73 4.90 -30.99 5.19
CA GLY A 73 5.99 -31.06 4.23
C GLY A 73 7.29 -30.41 4.72
N ILE A 74 7.51 -30.44 6.04
CA ILE A 74 8.68 -29.84 6.72
C ILE A 74 9.48 -30.92 7.45
N SER A 75 10.73 -30.63 7.79
CA SER A 75 11.54 -31.56 8.60
C SER A 75 11.21 -31.44 10.09
N PRO A 76 11.46 -32.49 10.90
CA PRO A 76 11.33 -32.42 12.35
C PRO A 76 12.16 -31.28 12.98
N ALA A 77 13.34 -30.98 12.42
CA ALA A 77 14.16 -29.85 12.84
C ALA A 77 13.46 -28.50 12.59
N VAL A 78 12.78 -28.34 11.45
CA VAL A 78 11.97 -27.15 11.17
C VAL A 78 10.78 -27.08 12.11
N PHE A 79 10.06 -28.17 12.33
CA PHE A 79 8.98 -28.23 13.32
C PHE A 79 9.46 -27.75 14.70
N ALA A 80 10.54 -28.32 15.23
CA ALA A 80 11.09 -27.94 16.53
C ALA A 80 11.47 -26.46 16.62
N SER A 81 12.11 -25.93 15.57
CA SER A 81 12.49 -24.51 15.51
C SER A 81 11.30 -23.54 15.50
N TRP A 82 10.14 -23.96 15.00
CA TRP A 82 8.95 -23.11 14.89
C TRP A 82 8.02 -23.22 16.10
N THR A 83 7.97 -24.39 16.74
CA THR A 83 7.07 -24.65 17.87
C THR A 83 7.78 -24.50 19.23
N GLY A 84 9.11 -24.44 19.25
CA GLY A 84 9.89 -24.52 20.48
C GLY A 84 9.93 -25.94 21.08
N TYR A 85 9.51 -26.95 20.32
CA TYR A 85 9.47 -28.34 20.77
C TYR A 85 10.88 -28.85 21.12
N VAL A 86 10.98 -29.49 22.29
CA VAL A 86 12.19 -30.18 22.76
C VAL A 86 12.00 -31.68 22.59
N SER A 87 12.97 -32.36 21.99
CA SER A 87 12.92 -33.80 21.75
C SER A 87 12.61 -34.58 23.04
N GLY A 88 11.61 -35.47 22.98
CA GLY A 88 11.15 -36.28 24.10
C GLY A 88 10.08 -35.63 24.99
N SER A 89 9.74 -34.35 24.76
CA SER A 89 8.58 -33.74 25.42
C SER A 89 7.25 -34.22 24.83
N ALA A 90 6.18 -34.21 25.62
CA ALA A 90 4.84 -34.54 25.17
C ALA A 90 4.20 -33.35 24.44
N LEU A 91 3.41 -33.64 23.39
CA LEU A 91 2.57 -32.63 22.73
C LEU A 91 1.25 -32.48 23.48
N SER A 92 0.87 -31.25 23.80
CA SER A 92 -0.40 -30.95 24.46
C SER A 92 -1.54 -30.91 23.45
N VAL A 93 -2.43 -31.91 23.49
CA VAL A 93 -3.64 -31.97 22.66
C VAL A 93 -4.51 -30.72 22.91
N GLY A 94 -5.02 -30.13 21.83
CA GLY A 94 -5.82 -28.89 21.86
C GLY A 94 -4.98 -27.61 21.77
N SER A 95 -3.66 -27.66 21.97
CA SER A 95 -2.80 -26.49 21.80
C SER A 95 -2.63 -26.11 20.34
N GLN A 96 -2.55 -24.81 20.07
CA GLN A 96 -2.29 -24.28 18.74
C GLN A 96 -0.79 -24.06 18.53
N ILE A 97 -0.29 -24.54 17.40
CA ILE A 97 1.07 -24.31 16.91
C ILE A 97 1.02 -23.65 15.53
N TYR A 98 2.08 -22.93 15.19
CA TYR A 98 2.19 -22.19 13.94
C TYR A 98 3.34 -22.77 13.13
N LEU A 99 3.03 -23.32 11.95
CA LEU A 99 4.00 -24.04 11.13
C LEU A 99 4.14 -23.39 9.75
N PRO A 100 5.35 -23.43 9.17
CA PRO A 100 5.56 -22.92 7.83
C PRO A 100 5.01 -23.93 6.82
N VAL A 101 4.21 -23.44 5.86
CA VAL A 101 3.78 -24.21 4.70
C VAL A 101 4.34 -23.57 3.43
N ARG A 102 4.67 -24.41 2.45
CA ARG A 102 4.96 -23.91 1.10
C ARG A 102 3.72 -23.20 0.59
N ARG A 103 3.86 -21.93 0.22
CA ARG A 103 2.76 -21.18 -0.39
C ARG A 103 2.60 -21.70 -1.83
N THR A 104 1.66 -22.61 -2.01
CA THR A 104 1.34 -23.24 -3.31
C THR A 104 0.58 -22.29 -4.24
N THR A 105 -0.03 -21.24 -3.70
CA THR A 105 -0.74 -20.22 -4.47
C THR A 105 -0.39 -18.82 -3.97
N ARG A 106 0.11 -17.96 -4.86
CA ARG A 106 0.16 -16.52 -4.61
C ARG A 106 -1.25 -15.96 -4.78
N LYS A 107 -1.68 -15.09 -3.86
CA LYS A 107 -2.89 -14.30 -4.08
C LYS A 107 -2.53 -13.20 -5.06
N THR A 108 -3.41 -12.92 -6.01
CA THR A 108 -3.36 -11.67 -6.75
C THR A 108 -3.63 -10.54 -5.75
N ILE A 109 -2.78 -9.52 -5.80
CA ILE A 109 -2.98 -8.26 -5.09
C ILE A 109 -2.95 -7.15 -6.12
N GLU A 110 -3.66 -6.06 -5.83
CA GLU A 110 -3.48 -4.80 -6.55
C GLU A 110 -2.55 -3.92 -5.73
N VAL A 111 -1.61 -3.27 -6.40
CA VAL A 111 -0.62 -2.40 -5.75
C VAL A 111 -0.70 -1.02 -6.40
N ASN A 112 -0.87 0.00 -5.56
CA ASN A 112 -0.87 1.39 -5.98
C ASN A 112 0.40 2.10 -5.48
N GLY A 113 0.93 3.03 -6.29
CA GLY A 113 1.94 3.99 -5.88
C GLY A 113 1.50 5.42 -6.21
N TYR A 114 1.83 6.38 -5.34
CA TYR A 114 1.75 7.80 -5.68
C TYR A 114 3.10 8.28 -6.21
N ILE A 115 3.07 9.10 -7.26
CA ILE A 115 4.23 9.81 -7.79
C ILE A 115 3.90 11.29 -7.87
N VAL A 116 4.87 12.14 -7.53
CA VAL A 116 4.81 13.58 -7.82
C VAL A 116 5.60 13.79 -9.12
N PRO A 117 4.92 13.96 -10.28
CA PRO A 117 5.62 14.02 -11.56
C PRO A 117 6.55 15.24 -11.61
N THR A 118 7.81 15.00 -11.95
CA THR A 118 8.80 16.06 -12.12
C THR A 118 8.85 16.57 -13.57
N GLY A 119 8.41 15.73 -14.52
CA GLY A 119 8.56 15.96 -15.95
C GLY A 119 9.98 15.68 -16.45
N GLU A 120 10.79 14.96 -15.68
CA GLU A 120 12.17 14.61 -16.00
C GLU A 120 12.35 13.08 -16.18
N GLN A 121 13.51 12.65 -16.68
CA GLN A 121 13.84 11.25 -16.95
C GLN A 121 13.73 10.35 -15.70
N SER A 122 13.93 10.92 -14.51
CA SER A 122 13.76 10.23 -13.22
C SER A 122 12.36 9.63 -13.04
N ASP A 123 11.33 10.25 -13.61
CA ASP A 123 9.96 9.72 -13.57
C ASP A 123 9.85 8.35 -14.29
N GLU A 124 10.58 8.16 -15.40
CA GLU A 124 10.65 6.89 -16.12
C GLU A 124 11.47 5.84 -15.36
N GLU A 125 12.60 6.25 -14.78
CA GLU A 125 13.48 5.35 -14.00
C GLU A 125 12.71 4.76 -12.81
N ILE A 126 12.02 5.61 -12.05
CA ILE A 126 11.18 5.19 -10.92
C ILE A 126 10.15 4.16 -11.38
N LEU A 127 9.41 4.44 -12.46
CA LEU A 127 8.37 3.54 -12.96
C LEU A 127 8.92 2.24 -13.55
N GLY A 128 10.16 2.24 -14.03
CA GLY A 128 10.88 1.01 -14.37
C GLY A 128 11.13 0.13 -13.14
N ASP A 129 11.60 0.72 -12.06
CA ASP A 129 11.90 0.03 -10.79
C ASP A 129 10.65 -0.54 -10.11
N VAL A 130 9.49 0.13 -10.29
CA VAL A 130 8.20 -0.32 -9.75
C VAL A 130 7.24 -0.83 -10.83
N SER A 131 7.77 -1.44 -11.90
CA SER A 131 6.99 -1.93 -13.05
C SER A 131 5.96 -3.02 -12.72
N ASP A 132 5.98 -3.59 -11.51
CA ASP A 132 4.98 -4.53 -10.99
C ASP A 132 3.72 -3.85 -10.40
N LEU A 133 3.64 -2.51 -10.40
CA LEU A 133 2.46 -1.78 -9.91
C LEU A 133 1.21 -2.05 -10.76
N THR A 134 0.06 -2.11 -10.09
CA THR A 134 -1.25 -2.13 -10.75
C THR A 134 -1.67 -0.71 -11.15
N TYR A 135 -1.49 0.25 -10.24
CA TYR A 135 -1.86 1.65 -10.44
C TYR A 135 -0.73 2.61 -10.09
N VAL A 136 -0.72 3.74 -10.79
CA VAL A 136 0.08 4.91 -10.41
C VAL A 136 -0.83 6.15 -10.31
N CYS A 137 -0.84 6.78 -9.14
CA CYS A 137 -1.55 8.02 -8.87
C CYS A 137 -0.64 9.21 -9.11
N THR A 138 -0.99 10.08 -10.07
CA THR A 138 -0.18 11.26 -10.41
C THR A 138 -0.56 12.44 -9.53
N PHE A 139 0.18 12.68 -8.46
CA PHE A 139 -0.08 13.75 -7.50
C PHE A 139 0.48 15.09 -8.00
N SER A 140 -0.34 16.12 -8.24
CA SER A 140 -1.80 16.07 -8.36
C SER A 140 -2.32 17.10 -9.36
N TYR A 141 -3.53 16.83 -9.87
CA TYR A 141 -4.38 17.85 -10.48
C TYR A 141 -5.04 18.66 -9.36
N GLN A 142 -4.53 19.87 -9.14
CA GLN A 142 -4.95 20.73 -8.03
C GLN A 142 -6.20 21.51 -8.41
N VAL A 143 -7.30 21.29 -7.69
CA VAL A 143 -8.55 22.01 -7.93
C VAL A 143 -8.39 23.49 -7.53
N ARG A 144 -8.86 24.40 -8.39
CA ARG A 144 -8.90 25.84 -8.14
C ARG A 144 -10.30 26.28 -7.76
N ALA A 145 -10.43 27.53 -7.28
CA ALA A 145 -11.70 28.06 -6.77
C ALA A 145 -12.84 28.11 -7.81
N ASP A 146 -12.51 28.12 -9.11
CA ASP A 146 -13.45 28.05 -10.23
C ASP A 146 -13.77 26.60 -10.68
N GLY A 147 -13.20 25.60 -10.00
CA GLY A 147 -13.33 24.18 -10.33
C GLY A 147 -12.36 23.71 -11.43
N HIS A 148 -11.56 24.60 -12.02
CA HIS A 148 -10.50 24.22 -12.96
C HIS A 148 -9.28 23.61 -12.26
N PHE A 149 -8.44 22.88 -13.01
CA PHE A 149 -7.25 22.25 -12.45
C PHE A 149 -5.97 22.98 -12.84
N GLU A 150 -5.03 23.09 -11.91
CA GLU A 150 -3.62 23.16 -12.25
C GLU A 150 -3.09 21.73 -12.43
N ALA A 151 -2.51 21.46 -13.59
CA ALA A 151 -2.05 20.12 -13.97
C ALA A 151 -0.59 19.87 -13.57
N PRO A 152 -0.23 18.62 -13.20
CA PRO A 152 1.16 18.22 -13.01
C PRO A 152 1.86 17.95 -14.36
N LYS A 153 3.18 17.75 -14.32
CA LYS A 153 4.01 17.38 -15.48
C LYS A 153 4.07 15.86 -15.71
N ASP A 154 2.92 15.26 -15.96
CA ASP A 154 2.67 13.81 -16.00
C ASP A 154 2.98 13.12 -17.34
N ASP A 155 3.40 13.82 -18.40
CA ASP A 155 3.57 13.22 -19.74
C ASP A 155 4.55 12.03 -19.75
N ILE A 156 5.68 12.14 -19.06
CA ILE A 156 6.67 11.05 -18.95
C ILE A 156 6.12 9.90 -18.11
N VAL A 157 5.42 10.22 -17.02
CA VAL A 157 4.76 9.23 -16.15
C VAL A 157 3.73 8.43 -16.94
N LEU A 158 2.92 9.08 -17.77
CA LEU A 158 1.90 8.43 -18.60
C LEU A 158 2.50 7.55 -19.70
N ALA A 159 3.54 8.05 -20.39
CA ALA A 159 4.26 7.26 -21.39
C ALA A 159 4.88 6.01 -20.76
N SER A 160 5.46 6.16 -19.56
CA SER A 160 6.11 5.07 -18.81
C SER A 160 5.10 4.08 -18.25
N ALA A 161 3.97 4.56 -17.69
CA ALA A 161 2.89 3.71 -17.22
C ALA A 161 2.35 2.82 -18.34
N LYS A 162 2.16 3.38 -19.54
CA LYS A 162 1.78 2.59 -20.73
C LYS A 162 2.83 1.55 -21.11
N ARG A 163 4.13 1.89 -21.04
CA ARG A 163 5.24 0.97 -21.36
C ARG A 163 5.29 -0.22 -20.40
N TYR A 164 5.06 0.02 -19.11
CA TYR A 164 5.13 -1.01 -18.06
C TYR A 164 3.77 -1.64 -17.72
N ASN A 165 2.71 -1.31 -18.47
CA ASN A 165 1.34 -1.80 -18.23
C ASN A 165 0.80 -1.48 -16.83
N ILE A 166 1.17 -0.31 -16.31
CA ILE A 166 0.63 0.28 -15.07
C ILE A 166 -0.59 1.12 -15.46
N ARG A 167 -1.67 1.07 -14.67
CA ARG A 167 -2.90 1.84 -14.92
C ARG A 167 -2.83 3.21 -14.21
N PRO A 168 -2.60 4.33 -14.92
CA PRO A 168 -2.50 5.62 -14.27
C PRO A 168 -3.88 6.12 -13.81
N LEU A 169 -3.93 6.79 -12.66
CA LEU A 169 -5.14 7.43 -12.10
C LEU A 169 -4.92 8.94 -11.94
N VAL A 170 -5.90 9.73 -12.36
CA VAL A 170 -5.91 11.19 -12.17
C VAL A 170 -6.14 11.45 -10.69
N THR A 171 -5.11 11.91 -9.97
CA THR A 171 -5.28 12.30 -8.56
C THR A 171 -5.75 13.75 -8.49
N ILE A 172 -7.00 13.96 -8.08
CA ILE A 172 -7.58 15.29 -7.87
C ILE A 172 -7.52 15.67 -6.39
N THR A 173 -7.06 16.88 -6.09
CA THR A 173 -6.83 17.33 -4.71
C THR A 173 -7.39 18.73 -4.45
N ASN A 174 -7.77 19.01 -3.20
CA ASN A 174 -7.96 20.38 -2.70
C ASN A 174 -6.64 20.95 -2.13
N PHE A 175 -5.51 20.52 -2.67
CA PHE A 175 -4.18 20.99 -2.31
C PHE A 175 -3.85 22.25 -3.12
N ASP A 176 -3.40 23.32 -2.46
CA ASP A 176 -3.13 24.62 -3.11
C ASP A 176 -1.65 24.84 -3.48
N GLY A 177 -0.84 23.79 -3.42
CA GLY A 177 0.61 23.84 -3.61
C GLY A 177 1.38 23.87 -2.29
N ASN A 178 0.75 24.26 -1.20
CA ASN A 178 1.35 24.27 0.14
C ASN A 178 0.60 23.37 1.13
N ASN A 179 -0.74 23.50 1.20
CA ASN A 179 -1.57 22.76 2.15
C ASN A 179 -2.89 22.32 1.52
N PHE A 180 -3.52 21.33 2.14
CA PHE A 180 -4.91 21.03 1.87
C PHE A 180 -5.82 22.13 2.41
N ASN A 181 -6.71 22.62 1.55
CA ASN A 181 -7.51 23.80 1.82
C ASN A 181 -8.97 23.43 2.12
N THR A 182 -9.36 23.56 3.38
CA THR A 182 -10.72 23.23 3.88
C THR A 182 -11.79 24.09 3.22
N GLN A 183 -11.57 25.40 3.08
CA GLN A 183 -12.55 26.32 2.50
C GLN A 183 -12.76 26.06 1.01
N LEU A 184 -11.69 25.72 0.30
CA LEU A 184 -11.76 25.31 -1.10
C LEU A 184 -12.59 24.04 -1.24
N ALA A 185 -12.30 22.99 -0.45
CA ALA A 185 -13.09 21.76 -0.49
C ALA A 185 -14.57 22.03 -0.23
N HIS A 186 -14.91 22.79 0.82
CA HIS A 186 -16.29 23.17 1.10
C HIS A 186 -16.93 23.92 -0.08
N SER A 187 -16.24 24.90 -0.65
CA SER A 187 -16.76 25.72 -1.76
C SER A 187 -17.08 24.88 -3.00
N ILE A 188 -16.19 23.94 -3.34
CA ILE A 188 -16.39 23.01 -4.46
C ILE A 188 -17.56 22.07 -4.15
N LEU A 189 -17.56 21.42 -2.98
CA LEU A 189 -18.53 20.39 -2.62
C LEU A 189 -19.95 20.97 -2.42
N ALA A 190 -20.07 22.19 -1.90
CA ALA A 190 -21.37 22.85 -1.67
C ALA A 190 -22.00 23.42 -2.95
N ASN A 191 -21.24 23.55 -4.04
CA ASN A 191 -21.71 24.16 -5.28
C ASN A 191 -21.79 23.14 -6.42
N ARG A 192 -23.01 22.76 -6.79
CA ARG A 192 -23.28 21.81 -7.87
C ARG A 192 -22.60 22.17 -9.20
N SER A 193 -22.53 23.45 -9.56
CA SER A 193 -21.87 23.87 -10.80
C SER A 193 -20.37 23.61 -10.74
N LEU A 194 -19.73 23.88 -9.60
CA LEU A 194 -18.30 23.62 -9.42
C LEU A 194 -17.99 22.12 -9.36
N ARG A 195 -18.82 21.32 -8.69
CA ARG A 195 -18.73 19.86 -8.73
C ARG A 195 -18.77 19.33 -10.17
N GLN A 196 -19.72 19.83 -10.98
CA GLN A 196 -19.84 19.42 -12.38
C GLN A 196 -18.60 19.82 -13.19
N THR A 197 -18.08 21.05 -13.01
CA THR A 197 -16.84 21.49 -13.66
C THR A 197 -15.64 20.60 -13.34
N VAL A 198 -15.50 20.19 -12.07
CA VAL A 198 -14.44 19.25 -11.63
C VAL A 198 -14.63 17.88 -12.28
N ILE A 199 -15.85 17.34 -12.25
CA ILE A 199 -16.19 16.03 -12.86
C ILE A 199 -15.89 16.04 -14.36
N ASP A 200 -16.35 17.05 -15.09
CA ASP A 200 -16.21 17.15 -16.54
C ASP A 200 -14.73 17.24 -16.95
N GLN A 201 -13.91 17.98 -16.19
CA GLN A 201 -12.47 18.04 -16.44
C GLN A 201 -11.76 16.74 -16.15
N ALA A 202 -12.07 16.07 -15.04
CA ALA A 202 -11.48 14.76 -14.73
C ALA A 202 -11.77 13.75 -15.85
N LEU A 203 -13.00 13.74 -16.38
CA LEU A 203 -13.39 12.90 -17.52
C LEU A 203 -12.65 13.26 -18.81
N SER A 204 -12.55 14.57 -19.09
CA SER A 204 -11.84 15.08 -20.27
C SER A 204 -10.38 14.63 -20.24
N ILE A 205 -9.70 14.82 -19.10
CA ILE A 205 -8.31 14.41 -18.88
C ILE A 205 -8.15 12.89 -19.02
N CYS A 206 -9.05 12.09 -18.43
CA CYS A 206 -8.99 10.65 -18.58
C CYS A 206 -9.04 10.23 -20.04
N THR A 207 -9.95 10.83 -20.80
CA THR A 207 -10.16 10.51 -22.21
C THR A 207 -9.00 10.99 -23.08
N SER A 208 -8.53 12.23 -22.88
CA SER A 208 -7.53 12.86 -23.74
C SER A 208 -6.12 12.34 -23.50
N LYS A 209 -5.81 11.97 -22.26
CA LYS A 209 -4.45 11.55 -21.86
C LYS A 209 -4.32 10.04 -21.61
N GLY A 210 -5.43 9.31 -21.63
CA GLY A 210 -5.44 7.86 -21.46
C GLY A 210 -5.28 7.40 -20.00
N TYR A 211 -5.78 8.18 -19.03
CA TYR A 211 -5.89 7.68 -17.67
C TYR A 211 -6.92 6.56 -17.56
N ALA A 212 -6.65 5.60 -16.69
CA ALA A 212 -7.52 4.46 -16.44
C ALA A 212 -8.62 4.75 -15.42
N GLY A 213 -8.62 5.93 -14.80
CA GLY A 213 -9.55 6.29 -13.74
C GLY A 213 -9.15 7.54 -12.96
N VAL A 214 -9.88 7.78 -11.88
CA VAL A 214 -9.70 8.93 -10.97
C VAL A 214 -9.41 8.44 -9.55
N ASN A 215 -8.51 9.13 -8.87
CA ASN A 215 -8.29 9.03 -7.44
C ASN A 215 -8.66 10.38 -6.80
N VAL A 216 -9.64 10.41 -5.90
CA VAL A 216 -10.00 11.64 -5.18
C VAL A 216 -9.25 11.69 -3.87
N ASP A 217 -8.41 12.70 -3.72
CA ASP A 217 -7.61 12.95 -2.53
C ASP A 217 -7.97 14.34 -1.96
N PHE A 218 -9.24 14.45 -1.56
CA PHE A 218 -9.74 15.60 -0.84
C PHE A 218 -9.52 15.38 0.65
N GLU A 219 -8.73 16.25 1.27
CA GLU A 219 -8.38 16.16 2.68
C GLU A 219 -8.80 17.42 3.45
N HIS A 220 -8.78 17.33 4.78
CA HIS A 220 -9.09 18.44 5.68
C HIS A 220 -10.48 19.03 5.48
N MET A 221 -11.43 18.25 4.96
CA MET A 221 -12.84 18.61 4.88
C MET A 221 -13.45 18.77 6.28
N GLY A 222 -14.42 19.67 6.41
CA GLY A 222 -15.14 19.86 7.66
C GLY A 222 -16.12 18.71 7.92
N PRO A 223 -16.45 18.38 9.19
CA PRO A 223 -17.53 17.45 9.52
C PRO A 223 -18.85 17.68 8.76
N SER A 224 -19.20 18.94 8.54
CA SER A 224 -20.41 19.35 7.80
C SER A 224 -20.38 18.98 6.32
N ASP A 225 -19.21 18.70 5.76
CA ASP A 225 -19.05 18.36 4.34
C ASP A 225 -19.32 16.88 4.07
N ARG A 226 -19.50 16.03 5.09
CA ARG A 226 -19.80 14.60 4.93
C ARG A 226 -20.90 14.31 3.89
N PRO A 227 -22.12 14.89 3.97
CA PRO A 227 -23.15 14.64 2.97
C PRO A 227 -22.78 15.18 1.59
N LEU A 228 -22.07 16.32 1.52
CA LEU A 228 -21.65 16.95 0.26
C LEU A 228 -20.57 16.12 -0.45
N TYR A 229 -19.63 15.56 0.31
CA TYR A 229 -18.60 14.67 -0.21
C TYR A 229 -19.20 13.36 -0.73
N ASN A 230 -20.15 12.77 0.02
CA ASN A 230 -20.88 11.59 -0.44
C ASN A 230 -21.66 11.87 -1.74
N GLU A 231 -22.27 13.04 -1.87
CA GLU A 231 -22.97 13.47 -3.10
C GLU A 231 -21.99 13.61 -4.27
N PHE A 232 -20.89 14.35 -4.08
CA PHE A 232 -19.85 14.54 -5.09
C PHE A 232 -19.28 13.20 -5.60
N ILE A 233 -18.94 12.29 -4.69
CA ILE A 233 -18.42 10.98 -5.07
C ILE A 233 -19.46 10.19 -5.87
N ARG A 234 -20.74 10.23 -5.48
CA ARG A 234 -21.80 9.56 -6.24
C ARG A 234 -21.96 10.11 -7.66
N GLU A 235 -21.94 11.44 -7.81
CA GLU A 235 -21.99 12.11 -9.13
C GLU A 235 -20.80 11.73 -10.01
N LEU A 236 -19.59 11.70 -9.43
CA LEU A 236 -18.36 11.31 -10.12
C LEU A 236 -18.39 9.83 -10.53
N VAL A 237 -18.77 8.93 -9.62
CA VAL A 237 -18.91 7.47 -9.89
C VAL A 237 -19.86 7.22 -11.05
N GLN A 238 -21.04 7.85 -11.07
CA GLN A 238 -22.01 7.72 -12.15
C GLN A 238 -21.40 8.12 -13.50
N SER A 239 -20.62 9.19 -13.51
CA SER A 239 -19.99 9.71 -14.71
C SER A 239 -18.85 8.80 -15.21
N LEU A 240 -18.04 8.23 -14.31
CA LEU A 240 -16.91 7.35 -14.65
C LEU A 240 -17.34 5.95 -15.08
N ARG A 241 -18.33 5.34 -14.41
CA ARG A 241 -18.79 3.98 -14.71
C ARG A 241 -19.30 3.81 -16.14
N SER A 242 -19.98 4.83 -16.67
CA SER A 242 -20.45 4.82 -18.07
C SER A 242 -19.33 4.71 -19.12
N ARG A 243 -18.07 4.95 -18.71
CA ARG A 243 -16.88 4.98 -19.56
C ARG A 243 -15.85 3.91 -19.18
N ASN A 244 -16.20 2.98 -18.31
CA ASN A 244 -15.30 1.93 -17.81
C ASN A 244 -14.01 2.50 -17.18
N LEU A 245 -14.12 3.66 -16.53
CA LEU A 245 -13.02 4.30 -15.79
C LEU A 245 -13.12 3.92 -14.31
N SER A 246 -11.97 3.56 -13.72
CA SER A 246 -11.90 3.20 -12.30
C SER A 246 -12.02 4.43 -11.40
N ILE A 247 -12.49 4.22 -10.17
CA ILE A 247 -12.55 5.25 -9.15
C ILE A 247 -12.04 4.76 -7.80
N SER A 248 -11.16 5.55 -7.21
CA SER A 248 -10.71 5.38 -5.85
C SER A 248 -10.74 6.69 -5.08
N ILE A 249 -10.67 6.59 -3.76
CA ILE A 249 -10.52 7.74 -2.87
C ILE A 249 -9.43 7.49 -1.85
N ALA A 250 -8.67 8.52 -1.52
CA ALA A 250 -7.84 8.56 -0.33
C ALA A 250 -8.70 8.94 0.88
N MET A 251 -8.51 8.26 2.01
CA MET A 251 -9.25 8.53 3.24
C MET A 251 -8.32 8.49 4.45
N GLY A 252 -8.51 9.47 5.35
CA GLY A 252 -7.87 9.48 6.65
C GLY A 252 -8.26 8.24 7.47
N PRO A 253 -7.32 7.60 8.20
CA PRO A 253 -7.54 6.35 8.89
C PRO A 253 -8.47 6.53 10.10
N LYS A 254 -9.44 5.61 10.28
CA LYS A 254 -10.34 5.59 11.44
C LYS A 254 -10.47 4.20 12.05
N THR A 255 -10.71 4.14 13.36
CA THR A 255 -11.04 2.91 14.09
C THR A 255 -12.52 2.79 14.44
N ALA A 256 -13.27 3.90 14.37
CA ALA A 256 -14.71 3.97 14.60
C ALA A 256 -15.31 5.13 13.79
N ASP A 257 -16.63 5.11 13.56
CA ASP A 257 -17.31 6.24 12.93
C ASP A 257 -17.54 7.36 13.95
N ASN A 258 -16.90 8.50 13.71
CA ASN A 258 -17.13 9.74 14.46
C ASN A 258 -17.31 10.89 13.45
N PRO A 259 -18.55 11.24 13.09
CA PRO A 259 -18.83 12.29 12.12
C PRO A 259 -18.33 13.68 12.54
N ASN A 260 -18.13 13.92 13.84
CA ASN A 260 -17.71 15.22 14.38
C ASN A 260 -16.18 15.39 14.46
N GLN A 261 -15.41 14.37 14.09
CA GLN A 261 -13.96 14.40 14.18
C GLN A 261 -13.37 15.40 13.17
N PRO A 262 -12.49 16.34 13.56
CA PRO A 262 -11.79 17.20 12.61
C PRO A 262 -10.96 16.38 11.60
N TRP A 263 -10.88 16.84 10.35
CA TRP A 263 -10.23 16.18 9.18
C TRP A 263 -10.87 14.85 8.74
N MET A 264 -11.22 14.00 9.71
CA MET A 264 -11.73 12.65 9.49
C MET A 264 -13.25 12.61 9.30
N GLY A 265 -14.03 13.45 9.99
CA GLY A 265 -15.49 13.34 10.12
C GLY A 265 -16.27 13.25 8.82
N ALA A 266 -15.77 13.92 7.77
CA ALA A 266 -16.30 13.92 6.42
C ALA A 266 -16.28 12.54 5.72
N PHE A 267 -15.33 11.66 6.07
CA PHE A 267 -15.21 10.35 5.42
C PHE A 267 -16.24 9.34 5.95
N ASP A 268 -17.32 9.13 5.21
CA ASP A 268 -18.32 8.09 5.48
C ASP A 268 -17.87 6.74 4.92
N TYR A 269 -17.12 5.96 5.69
CA TYR A 269 -16.54 4.71 5.21
C TYR A 269 -17.57 3.72 4.64
N ARG A 270 -18.76 3.64 5.27
CA ARG A 270 -19.83 2.74 4.82
C ARG A 270 -20.37 3.16 3.47
N THR A 271 -20.72 4.44 3.34
CA THR A 271 -21.33 4.96 2.12
C THR A 271 -20.31 4.97 0.99
N LEU A 272 -19.14 5.55 1.22
CA LEU A 272 -18.10 5.70 0.20
C LEU A 272 -17.58 4.34 -0.29
N GLY A 273 -17.35 3.39 0.61
CA GLY A 273 -16.91 2.04 0.25
C GLY A 273 -17.93 1.21 -0.55
N GLN A 274 -19.20 1.63 -0.62
CA GLN A 274 -20.21 1.03 -1.51
C GLN A 274 -20.23 1.68 -2.91
N GLU A 275 -19.72 2.91 -3.02
CA GLU A 275 -19.77 3.70 -4.25
C GLU A 275 -18.53 3.48 -5.11
N VAL A 276 -17.33 3.43 -4.52
CA VAL A 276 -16.06 3.35 -5.25
C VAL A 276 -15.54 1.94 -5.47
N ASP A 277 -14.61 1.76 -6.42
CA ASP A 277 -14.03 0.45 -6.72
C ASP A 277 -13.06 0.00 -5.61
N PHE A 278 -12.31 0.95 -5.05
CA PHE A 278 -11.40 0.70 -3.93
C PHE A 278 -11.05 1.99 -3.17
N VAL A 279 -10.52 1.83 -1.96
CA VAL A 279 -10.12 2.94 -1.10
C VAL A 279 -8.64 2.85 -0.74
N MET A 280 -8.00 4.00 -0.59
CA MET A 280 -6.63 4.14 -0.10
C MET A 280 -6.67 4.71 1.31
N LEU A 281 -6.50 3.84 2.30
CA LEU A 281 -6.42 4.28 3.69
C LEU A 281 -5.01 4.79 3.99
N MET A 282 -4.91 6.06 4.39
CA MET A 282 -3.65 6.72 4.75
C MET A 282 -3.14 6.24 6.11
N THR A 283 -2.78 4.95 6.17
CA THR A 283 -2.35 4.25 7.39
C THR A 283 -0.86 4.45 7.65
N TYR A 284 -0.44 5.71 7.72
CA TYR A 284 0.92 6.18 7.97
C TYR A 284 0.88 7.52 8.73
N GLU A 285 2.06 8.12 8.97
CA GLU A 285 2.25 9.39 9.68
C GLU A 285 1.77 9.44 11.15
N TRP A 286 1.89 8.32 11.89
CA TRP A 286 1.82 8.38 13.36
C TRP A 286 2.94 9.29 13.90
N GLY A 287 4.19 9.04 13.47
CA GLY A 287 5.25 10.04 13.51
C GLY A 287 5.29 10.83 12.21
N TRP A 288 5.24 12.15 12.32
CA TRP A 288 5.26 13.09 11.18
C TRP A 288 6.22 14.26 11.48
N VAL A 289 6.64 15.00 10.44
CA VAL A 289 7.75 15.98 10.51
C VAL A 289 7.53 17.09 11.54
N GLY A 290 6.28 17.47 11.83
CA GLY A 290 5.93 18.46 12.85
C GLY A 290 5.54 17.89 14.22
N GLY A 291 5.58 16.56 14.39
CA GLY A 291 5.23 15.87 15.63
C GLY A 291 6.45 15.39 16.43
N PRO A 292 6.23 14.81 17.64
CA PRO A 292 7.30 14.15 18.37
C PRO A 292 7.82 12.91 17.61
N PRO A 293 9.10 12.54 17.75
CA PRO A 293 9.66 11.38 17.07
C PRO A 293 8.92 10.09 17.42
N MET A 294 8.35 9.43 16.41
CA MET A 294 7.60 8.17 16.53
C MET A 294 7.71 7.39 15.21
N VAL A 295 7.37 6.10 15.23
CA VAL A 295 7.27 5.29 14.00
C VAL A 295 6.26 5.91 13.03
N SER A 296 6.61 6.00 11.75
CA SER A 296 5.68 6.52 10.72
C SER A 296 4.45 5.62 10.56
N LYS A 297 4.57 4.30 10.75
CA LYS A 297 3.45 3.35 10.73
C LYS A 297 3.46 2.46 11.97
N MET A 298 2.37 2.46 12.73
CA MET A 298 2.19 1.57 13.87
C MET A 298 1.33 0.36 13.50
N LEU A 299 1.84 -0.84 13.71
CA LEU A 299 1.04 -2.07 13.66
C LEU A 299 0.51 -2.34 15.07
N HIS A 300 -0.81 -2.26 15.26
CA HIS A 300 -1.46 -2.79 16.45
C HIS A 300 -1.63 -4.29 16.23
N VAL A 301 -0.84 -5.09 16.97
CA VAL A 301 -0.90 -6.57 16.97
C VAL A 301 -1.84 -7.03 18.07
#